data_AF-A0A7J2TN09-F1
#
_entry.id   AF-A0A7J2TN09-F1
#
_cell.length_a   1.000
_cell.length_b   1.000
_cell.length_c   1.000
_cell.angle_alpha   90.00
_cell.angle_beta   90.00
_cell.angle_gamma   90.00
#
_symmetry.space_group_name_H-M   'P 1'
#
loop_
_entity.id
_entity.type
_entity.pdbx_description
1 polymer ?
#
loop_
_entity_poly.entity_id
_entity_poly.type
_entity_poly.pdbx_seq_one_letter_code
_entity_poly.pdbx_strand_id
1 'polypeptide(L)' 'MAPVKENQEIEVVIDDIGSRGDGVARIQNFLIFVPNSKIGERVKVIIRSVHEKFAVAERIA' A
#
# COMPACT_ATOMS: atom_id res chain seq x y z
N MET A 1 1.95 0.30 17.31
CA MET A 1 1.62 -0.94 16.56
C MET A 1 1.42 -0.53 15.11
N ALA A 2 2.07 -1.21 14.16
CA ALA A 2 1.76 -1.00 12.75
C ALA A 2 0.33 -1.50 12.47
N PRO A 3 -0.47 -0.80 11.65
CA PRO A 3 -1.85 -1.20 11.36
C PRO A 3 -1.94 -2.42 10.43
N VAL A 4 -0.80 -2.88 9.90
CA VAL A 4 -0.68 -3.98 8.93
C VAL A 4 0.41 -4.96 9.35
N LYS A 5 0.31 -6.21 8.87
CA LYS A 5 1.29 -7.29 9.10
C LYS A 5 1.84 -7.82 7.78
N GLU A 6 3.04 -8.37 7.81
CA GLU A 6 3.60 -9.08 6.65
C GLU A 6 2.73 -10.29 6.26
N ASN A 7 2.64 -10.53 4.95
CA ASN A 7 1.78 -11.52 4.31
C ASN A 7 0.27 -11.32 4.55
N GLN A 8 -0.13 -10.16 5.06
CA GLN A 8 -1.54 -9.82 5.17
C GLN A 8 -2.08 -9.32 3.83
N GLU A 9 -3.20 -9.87 3.40
CA GLU A 9 -3.96 -9.37 2.25
C GLU A 9 -4.96 -8.32 2.71
N ILE A 10 -4.95 -7.17 2.06
CA ILE A 10 -5.89 -6.08 2.30
C ILE A 10 -6.32 -5.45 0.98
N GLU A 11 -7.49 -4.82 0.99
CA GLU A 11 -7.95 -4.01 -0.14
C GLU A 11 -7.72 -2.54 0.20
N VAL A 12 -7.06 -1.83 -0.70
CA VAL A 12 -6.73 -0.41 -0.51
C VAL A 12 -7.14 0.40 -1.72
N VAL A 13 -7.46 1.67 -1.46
CA VAL A 13 -7.63 2.68 -2.52
C VAL A 13 -6.33 3.45 -2.62
N ILE A 14 -5.86 3.64 -3.84
CA ILE A 14 -4.68 4.46 -4.09
C ILE A 14 -5.13 5.92 -4.08
N ASP A 15 -4.65 6.67 -3.10
CA ASP A 15 -5.01 8.07 -2.91
C ASP A 15 -4.08 9.02 -3.68
N ASP A 16 -2.83 8.59 -3.90
CA ASP A 16 -1.78 9.41 -4.52
C ASP A 16 -0.78 8.57 -5.34
N ILE A 17 -0.01 9.20 -6.23
CA ILE A 17 1.16 8.61 -6.91
C ILE A 17 2.42 9.31 -6.41
N GLY A 18 3.34 8.54 -5.83
CA GLY A 18 4.67 9.01 -5.46
C GLY A 18 5.54 9.34 -6.68
N SER A 19 6.62 10.10 -6.48
CA SER A 19 7.45 10.65 -7.56
C SER A 19 8.10 9.60 -8.49
N ARG A 20 8.16 8.33 -8.07
CA ARG A 20 8.68 7.21 -8.89
C ARG A 20 7.60 6.49 -9.70
N GLY A 21 6.35 6.92 -9.62
CA GLY A 21 5.21 6.21 -10.21
C GLY A 21 4.63 5.12 -9.29
N ASP A 22 5.10 5.02 -8.05
CA ASP A 22 4.54 4.10 -7.05
C ASP A 22 3.23 4.66 -6.51
N GLY A 23 2.15 3.88 -6.52
CA GLY A 23 0.91 4.31 -5.86
C GLY A 23 1.05 4.29 -4.35
N VAL A 24 0.37 5.23 -3.71
CA VAL A 24 0.39 5.43 -2.27
C VAL A 24 -1.02 5.29 -1.74
N ALA A 25 -1.22 4.26 -0.92
CA ALA A 25 -2.42 4.09 -0.11
C ALA A 25 -2.15 4.55 1.32
N ARG A 26 -3.19 5.06 2.00
CA ARG A 26 -3.08 5.50 3.40
C ARG A 26 -4.09 4.79 4.29
N ILE A 27 -3.61 4.14 5.36
CA ILE A 27 -4.46 3.50 6.38
C ILE A 27 -4.13 4.09 7.74
N GLN A 28 -5.08 4.78 8.37
CA GLN A 28 -4.89 5.36 9.71
C GLN A 28 -3.58 6.16 9.85
N ASN A 29 -3.27 6.98 8.84
CA ASN A 29 -2.04 7.78 8.77
C ASN A 29 -0.74 6.98 8.55
N PHE A 30 -0.84 5.70 8.19
CA PHE A 30 0.27 4.84 7.80
C PHE A 30 0.32 4.69 6.28
N LEU A 31 1.51 4.87 5.70
CA LEU A 31 1.71 4.85 4.26
C LEU A 31 1.96 3.43 3.76
N ILE A 32 1.29 3.05 2.68
CA ILE A 32 1.45 1.77 2.02
C ILE A 32 1.82 2.05 0.57
N PHE A 33 3.03 1.67 0.19
CA PHE A 33 3.51 1.80 -1.18
C PHE A 33 3.09 0.58 -1.99
N VAL A 34 2.41 0.85 -3.11
CA VAL A 34 1.87 -0.15 -4.04
C VAL A 34 2.40 0.17 -5.44
N PRO A 35 3.48 -0.49 -5.89
CA PRO A 35 3.99 -0.27 -7.25
C PRO A 35 2.97 -0.74 -8.29
N ASN A 36 3.03 -0.16 -9.50
CA ASN A 36 2.14 -0.49 -10.62
C ASN A 36 0.64 -0.31 -10.34
N SER A 37 0.28 0.77 -9.63
CA SER A 37 -1.10 1.12 -9.32
C SER A 37 -1.40 2.58 -9.69
N LYS A 38 -2.70 2.92 -9.86
CA LYS A 38 -3.15 4.24 -10.31
C LYS A 38 -4.00 4.93 -9.25
N ILE A 39 -3.94 6.27 -9.18
CA ILE A 39 -4.83 7.06 -8.30
C ILE A 39 -6.30 6.74 -8.59
N GLY A 40 -7.07 6.56 -7.52
CA GLY A 40 -8.49 6.22 -7.55
C GLY A 40 -8.79 4.74 -7.82
N GLU A 41 -7.76 3.93 -8.07
CA GLU A 41 -7.91 2.50 -8.25
C GLU A 41 -8.06 1.81 -6.89
N ARG A 42 -8.99 0.85 -6.83
CA ARG A 42 -9.20 -0.01 -5.67
C ARG A 42 -8.62 -1.38 -6.00
N VAL A 43 -7.52 -1.71 -5.34
CA VAL A 43 -6.71 -2.90 -5.66
C VAL A 43 -6.53 -3.76 -4.43
N LYS A 44 -6.47 -5.07 -4.64
CA LYS A 44 -6.12 -6.01 -3.58
C LYS A 44 -4.61 -6.15 -3.54
N VAL A 45 -4.03 -5.95 -2.35
CA VAL A 45 -2.59 -5.96 -2.14
C VAL A 45 -2.21 -6.92 -1.02
N ILE A 46 -1.02 -7.50 -1.13
CA ILE A 46 -0.40 -8.27 -0.05
C ILE A 46 0.78 -7.49 0.51
N ILE A 47 0.83 -7.34 1.83
CA ILE A 47 1.91 -6.65 2.52
C ILE A 47 3.16 -7.54 2.46
N ARG A 48 4.22 -7.07 1.80
CA ARG A 48 5.50 -7.80 1.72
C ARG A 48 6.43 -7.49 2.87
N SER A 49 6.48 -6.22 3.27
CA SER A 49 7.39 -5.76 4.32
C SER A 49 6.79 -4.59 5.09
N VAL A 50 6.92 -4.64 6.42
CA VAL A 50 6.44 -3.58 7.32
C VAL A 50 7.62 -2.88 7.97
N HIS A 51 7.73 -1.57 7.77
CA HIS A 51 8.73 -0.72 8.40
C HIS A 51 8.08 0.12 9.52
N GLU A 52 8.89 0.86 10.28
CA GLU A 52 8.38 1.67 11.40
C GLU A 52 7.34 2.74 10.98
N LYS A 53 7.46 3.29 9.76
CA LYS A 53 6.63 4.42 9.30
C LYS A 53 5.78 4.11 8.05
N PHE A 54 6.04 3.00 7.38
CA PHE A 54 5.36 2.62 6.14
C PHE A 54 5.41 1.12 5.90
N ALA A 55 4.58 0.61 5.01
CA ALA A 55 4.69 -0.75 4.48
C ALA A 55 4.85 -0.72 2.97
N VAL A 56 5.46 -1.78 2.45
CA VAL A 56 5.50 -2.08 1.02
C VAL A 56 4.54 -3.22 0.77
N ALA A 57 3.63 -3.02 -0.18
CA ALA A 57 2.68 -4.02 -0.60
C ALA A 57 2.82 -4.28 -2.09
N GLU A 58 2.51 -5.50 -2.51
CA GLU A 58 2.42 -5.86 -3.92
C GLU A 58 0.96 -6.07 -4.30
N ARG A 59 0.60 -5.62 -5.50
CA ARG A 59 -0.73 -5.86 -6.06
C ARG A 59 -0.86 -7.32 -6.47
N ILE A 60 -1.97 -7.94 -6.09
CA ILE A 60 -2.31 -9.34 -6.44
C ILE A 60 -3.51 -9.44 -7.39
N ALA A 61 -4.36 -8.41 -7.45
CA ALA A 61 -5.49 -8.30 -8.38
C ALA A 61 -5.68 -6.83 -8.79
#